data_AF-A0A933GC22-F1
#
_entry.id   AF-A0A933GC22-F1
#
_cell.length_a   1.000
_cell.length_b   1.000
_cell.length_c   1.000
_cell.angle_alpha   90.00
_cell.angle_beta   90.00
_cell.angle_gamma   90.00
#
_symmetry.space_group_name_H-M   'P 1'
#
loop_
_entity.id
_entity.type
_entity.pdbx_description
1 polymer ?
#
loop_
_entity_poly.entity_id
_entity_poly.type
_entity_poly.pdbx_seq_one_letter_code
_entity_poly.pdbx_strand_id
1 'polypeptide(L)'
;ANAHRPWQLYRAVFQELLARCQPLAQGRRKFRFKNKLVSLDSTVIDLCATLFDWAKFRRSKGAVKLHLLLDHDGYLPSVVVITEGRRHDVRVARTLRFEPGTIAVIDRGYVDSAWFGRLTTDEVFFVTRLKANALYEVVERRRVPERSPVRRDEVPFA
;
A
#
# COMPACT_ATOMS: atom_id res chain seq x y z
N ALA A 1 8.10 -17.72 -25.93
CA ALA A 1 6.98 -16.76 -26.08
C ALA A 1 7.27 -15.42 -25.37
N ASN A 2 7.49 -15.40 -24.06
CA ASN A 2 7.69 -14.15 -23.30
C ASN A 2 8.98 -13.38 -23.65
N ALA A 3 10.01 -14.06 -24.18
CA ALA A 3 11.24 -13.41 -24.66
C ALA A 3 11.03 -12.48 -25.87
N HIS A 4 9.95 -12.68 -26.63
CA HIS A 4 9.66 -11.93 -27.86
C HIS A 4 8.45 -11.00 -27.71
N ARG A 5 7.83 -10.96 -26.52
CA ARG A 5 6.67 -10.11 -26.25
C ARG A 5 7.08 -8.99 -25.30
N PRO A 6 6.98 -7.72 -25.72
CA PRO A 6 7.30 -6.61 -24.85
C PRO A 6 6.37 -6.58 -23.63
N TRP A 7 6.91 -6.25 -22.45
CA TRP A 7 6.12 -6.18 -21.21
C TRP A 7 4.96 -5.18 -21.31
N GLN A 8 5.09 -4.19 -22.18
CA GLN A 8 4.08 -3.19 -22.52
C GLN A 8 2.77 -3.83 -23.00
N LEU A 9 2.82 -4.97 -23.69
CA LEU A 9 1.61 -5.71 -24.08
C LEU A 9 0.80 -6.15 -22.86
N TYR A 10 1.48 -6.75 -21.87
CA TYR A 10 0.82 -7.22 -20.65
C TYR A 10 0.28 -6.05 -19.80
N ARG A 11 1.02 -4.94 -19.76
CA ARG A 11 0.53 -3.69 -19.15
C ARG A 11 -0.73 -3.19 -19.86
N ALA A 12 -0.74 -3.15 -21.19
CA ALA A 12 -1.90 -2.70 -21.95
C ALA A 12 -3.11 -3.59 -21.70
N VAL A 13 -2.93 -4.92 -21.72
CA VAL A 13 -3.99 -5.89 -21.40
C VAL A 13 -4.51 -5.68 -19.97
N PHE A 14 -3.62 -5.49 -18.98
CA PHE A 14 -4.04 -5.20 -17.61
C PHE A 14 -4.87 -3.92 -17.51
N GLN A 15 -4.41 -2.83 -18.14
CA GLN A 15 -5.10 -1.54 -18.11
C GLN A 15 -6.46 -1.61 -18.80
N GLU A 16 -6.55 -2.31 -19.94
CA GLU A 16 -7.80 -2.55 -20.68
C GLU A 16 -8.80 -3.34 -19.82
N LEU A 17 -8.35 -4.42 -19.19
CA LEU A 17 -9.20 -5.23 -18.31
C LEU A 17 -9.65 -4.43 -17.07
N LEU A 18 -8.74 -3.66 -16.47
CA LEU A 18 -9.05 -2.81 -15.33
C LEU A 18 -10.14 -1.79 -15.70
N ALA A 19 -9.99 -1.11 -16.84
CA ALA A 19 -10.98 -0.14 -17.33
C ALA A 19 -12.36 -0.77 -17.56
N ARG A 20 -12.42 -2.01 -18.04
CA ARG A 20 -13.68 -2.76 -18.21
C ARG A 20 -14.29 -3.18 -16.88
N CYS A 21 -13.47 -3.54 -15.89
CA CYS A 21 -13.93 -3.97 -14.57
C CYS A 21 -14.41 -2.80 -13.70
N GLN A 22 -13.80 -1.62 -13.81
CA GLN A 22 -14.14 -0.43 -13.00
C GLN A 22 -15.63 -0.09 -12.97
N PRO A 23 -16.35 0.08 -14.10
CA PRO A 23 -17.78 0.38 -14.06
C PRO A 23 -18.62 -0.77 -13.49
N LEU A 24 -18.19 -2.03 -13.69
CA LEU A 24 -18.89 -3.21 -13.17
C LEU A 24 -18.72 -3.41 -11.66
N ALA A 25 -17.68 -2.82 -11.08
CA ALA A 25 -17.37 -2.91 -9.67
C ALA A 25 -18.09 -1.83 -8.83
N GLN A 26 -18.63 -0.79 -9.46
CA GLN A 26 -19.35 0.27 -8.76
C GLN A 26 -20.61 -0.28 -8.05
N GLY A 27 -20.86 0.20 -6.83
CA GLY A 27 -22.07 -0.13 -6.06
C GLY A 27 -22.08 -1.49 -5.35
N ARG A 28 -21.09 -2.38 -5.57
CA ARG A 28 -21.03 -3.73 -4.94
C ARG A 28 -20.41 -3.73 -3.54
N ARG A 29 -20.68 -2.70 -2.72
CA ARG A 29 -19.97 -2.49 -1.45
C ARG A 29 -20.73 -3.13 -0.27
N LYS A 30 -20.09 -4.08 0.43
CA LYS A 30 -20.60 -4.62 1.71
C LYS A 30 -20.44 -3.63 2.87
N PHE A 31 -19.45 -2.73 2.78
CA PHE A 31 -19.11 -1.76 3.83
C PHE A 31 -18.93 -0.38 3.20
N ARG A 32 -19.58 0.65 3.73
CA ARG A 32 -19.55 2.01 3.19
C ARG A 32 -18.83 2.95 4.14
N PHE A 33 -17.68 3.46 3.73
CA PHE A 33 -17.04 4.62 4.35
C PHE A 33 -17.43 5.89 3.59
N LYS A 34 -17.51 7.01 4.30
CA LYS A 34 -17.68 8.34 3.69
C LYS A 34 -16.43 8.75 2.90
N ASN A 35 -15.27 8.36 3.41
CA ASN A 35 -13.96 8.68 2.85
C ASN A 35 -13.48 7.58 1.90
N LYS A 36 -12.63 7.95 0.93
CA LYS A 36 -11.94 6.99 0.07
C LYS A 36 -11.08 6.06 0.93
N LEU A 37 -11.23 4.75 0.76
CA LEU A 37 -10.44 3.76 1.49
C LEU A 37 -9.57 2.96 0.52
N VAL A 38 -8.27 2.89 0.80
CA VAL A 38 -7.31 2.11 0.01
C VAL A 38 -6.45 1.24 0.92
N SER A 39 -6.02 0.08 0.42
CA SER A 39 -5.03 -0.76 1.12
C SER A 39 -3.75 -0.88 0.30
N LEU A 40 -2.60 -0.66 0.92
CA LEU A 40 -1.30 -0.85 0.30
C LEU A 40 -0.62 -2.07 0.91
N ASP A 41 -0.26 -3.02 0.05
CA ASP A 41 0.50 -4.20 0.43
C ASP A 41 1.50 -4.59 -0.66
N SER A 42 2.46 -5.45 -0.33
CA SER A 42 3.40 -6.01 -1.29
C SER A 42 3.50 -7.52 -1.17
N THR A 43 3.67 -8.18 -2.31
CA THR A 43 3.93 -9.62 -2.37
C THR A 43 5.26 -9.87 -3.08
N VAL A 44 6.07 -10.76 -2.52
CA VAL A 44 7.31 -11.23 -3.15
C VAL A 44 6.98 -12.38 -4.10
N ILE A 45 7.41 -12.27 -5.34
CA ILE A 45 7.30 -13.31 -6.36
C ILE A 45 8.70 -13.88 -6.60
N ASP A 46 8.90 -15.14 -6.22
CA ASP A 46 10.16 -15.84 -6.42
C ASP A 46 10.40 -16.09 -7.91
N LEU A 47 11.63 -15.84 -8.36
CA LEU A 47 12.07 -16.00 -9.73
C LEU A 47 13.29 -16.92 -9.81
N CYS A 48 13.43 -17.62 -10.93
CA CYS A 48 14.65 -18.37 -11.23
C CYS A 48 15.82 -17.41 -11.45
N ALA A 49 16.84 -17.47 -10.58
CA ALA A 49 17.96 -16.54 -10.61
C ALA A 49 18.74 -16.57 -11.94
N THR A 50 18.81 -17.73 -12.60
CA THR A 50 19.51 -17.90 -13.89
C THR A 50 18.77 -17.29 -15.07
N LEU A 51 17.44 -17.10 -14.97
CA LEU A 51 16.64 -16.45 -16.01
C LEU A 51 16.45 -14.95 -15.77
N PHE A 52 16.63 -14.50 -14.54
CA PHE A 52 16.35 -13.12 -14.11
C PHE A 52 17.51 -12.56 -13.29
N ASP A 53 18.68 -12.42 -13.92
CA ASP A 53 19.92 -11.97 -13.28
C ASP A 53 19.82 -10.56 -12.66
N TRP A 54 18.95 -9.71 -13.20
CA TRP A 54 18.69 -8.36 -12.67
C TRP A 54 17.87 -8.37 -11.36
N ALA A 55 17.16 -9.46 -11.07
CA ALA A 55 16.26 -9.57 -9.92
C ALA A 55 16.89 -10.35 -8.75
N LYS A 56 18.22 -10.31 -8.56
CA LYS A 56 18.91 -11.06 -7.50
C LYS A 56 18.44 -10.63 -6.10
N PHE A 57 17.92 -11.60 -5.34
CA PHE A 57 17.45 -11.41 -3.97
C PHE A 57 18.35 -12.12 -2.95
N ARG A 58 18.78 -13.35 -3.25
CA ARG A 58 19.81 -14.11 -2.51
C ARG A 58 20.76 -14.82 -3.49
N ARG A 59 21.83 -15.43 -2.98
CA ARG A 59 22.92 -16.06 -3.76
C ARG A 59 22.44 -16.97 -4.91
N SER A 60 21.34 -17.70 -4.71
CA SER A 60 20.74 -18.61 -5.71
C SER A 60 19.27 -18.32 -6.03
N LYS A 61 18.70 -17.21 -5.54
CA LYS A 61 17.27 -16.87 -5.73
C LYS A 61 17.10 -15.46 -6.29
N GLY A 62 16.38 -15.36 -7.40
CA GLY A 62 15.83 -14.10 -7.86
C GLY A 62 14.48 -13.86 -7.19
N ALA A 63 14.10 -12.61 -7.00
CA ALA A 63 12.74 -12.25 -6.61
C ALA A 63 12.41 -10.83 -7.04
N VAL A 64 11.14 -10.60 -7.35
CA VAL A 64 10.57 -9.27 -7.50
C VAL A 64 9.53 -9.04 -6.42
N LYS A 65 9.29 -7.78 -6.09
CA LYS A 65 8.18 -7.35 -5.26
C LYS A 65 7.13 -6.66 -6.13
N LEU A 66 5.90 -7.15 -6.02
CA LEU A 66 4.70 -6.52 -6.54
C LEU A 66 4.05 -5.70 -5.43
N HIS A 67 4.08 -4.38 -5.55
CA HIS A 67 3.38 -3.46 -4.65
C HIS A 67 2.05 -3.10 -5.27
N LEU A 68 0.97 -3.29 -4.52
CA LEU A 68 -0.38 -3.12 -5.01
C LEU A 68 -1.16 -2.20 -4.08
N LEU A 69 -1.80 -1.19 -4.66
CA LEU A 69 -2.79 -0.37 -3.99
C LEU A 69 -4.17 -0.89 -4.39
N LEU A 70 -4.92 -1.41 -3.43
CA LEU A 70 -6.27 -1.90 -3.61
C LEU A 70 -7.27 -0.80 -3.27
N ASP A 71 -8.15 -0.50 -4.21
CA ASP A 71 -9.24 0.44 -4.03
C ASP A 71 -10.48 -0.28 -3.51
N HIS A 72 -10.94 0.06 -2.30
CA HIS A 72 -12.08 -0.61 -1.66
C HIS A 72 -13.45 -0.19 -2.20
N ASP A 73 -13.53 0.81 -3.08
CA ASP A 73 -14.80 1.19 -3.70
C ASP A 73 -15.32 0.10 -4.65
N GLY A 74 -14.40 -0.63 -5.30
CA GLY A 74 -14.69 -1.69 -6.25
C GLY A 74 -13.85 -2.96 -6.06
N TYR A 75 -12.97 -3.01 -5.05
CA TYR A 75 -11.99 -4.08 -4.84
C TYR A 75 -11.11 -4.34 -6.08
N LEU A 76 -10.68 -3.26 -6.72
CA LEU A 76 -9.82 -3.32 -7.90
C LEU A 76 -8.45 -2.71 -7.59
N PRO A 77 -7.37 -3.20 -8.22
CA PRO A 77 -6.06 -2.58 -8.10
C PRO A 77 -6.09 -1.20 -8.79
N SER A 78 -5.65 -0.16 -8.07
CA SER A 78 -5.52 1.20 -8.60
C SER A 78 -4.07 1.55 -8.94
N VAL A 79 -3.10 0.95 -8.26
CA VAL A 79 -1.67 1.11 -8.54
C VAL A 79 -0.98 -0.25 -8.47
N VAL A 80 -0.09 -0.48 -9.44
CA VAL A 80 0.78 -1.66 -9.49
C VAL A 80 2.21 -1.19 -9.77
N VAL A 81 3.14 -1.49 -8.86
CA VAL A 81 4.57 -1.18 -9.01
C VAL A 81 5.38 -2.45 -8.82
N ILE A 82 6.24 -2.77 -9.78
CA ILE A 82 7.16 -3.91 -9.69
C ILE A 82 8.56 -3.39 -9.40
N THR A 83 9.22 -4.02 -8.43
CA THR A 83 10.59 -3.66 -8.01
C THR A 83 11.42 -4.91 -7.74
N GLU A 84 12.74 -4.76 -7.62
CA GLU A 84 13.61 -5.84 -7.12
C GLU A 84 13.17 -6.30 -5.73
N GLY A 85 13.28 -7.60 -5.43
CA GLY A 85 12.78 -8.20 -4.19
C GLY A 85 13.40 -7.63 -2.90
N ARG A 86 14.61 -7.07 -3.00
CA ARG A 86 15.32 -6.44 -1.87
C ARG A 86 14.86 -5.01 -1.55
N ARG A 87 14.05 -4.38 -2.42
CA ARG A 87 13.63 -2.99 -2.21
C ARG A 87 12.68 -2.93 -1.01
N HIS A 88 12.93 -1.97 -0.11
CA HIS A 88 12.05 -1.71 1.03
C HIS A 88 10.73 -1.09 0.57
N ASP A 89 9.63 -1.55 1.15
CA ASP A 89 8.28 -1.22 0.66
C ASP A 89 7.92 0.26 0.89
N VAL A 90 8.42 0.84 1.98
CA VAL A 90 8.33 2.29 2.24
C VAL A 90 8.85 3.13 1.07
N ARG A 91 9.85 2.67 0.30
CA ARG A 91 10.37 3.43 -0.84
C ARG A 91 9.37 3.56 -1.99
N VAL A 92 8.46 2.59 -2.14
CA VAL A 92 7.33 2.71 -3.09
C VAL A 92 6.24 3.56 -2.48
N ALA A 93 5.91 3.37 -1.20
CA ALA A 93 4.86 4.15 -0.56
C ALA A 93 5.10 5.67 -0.62
N ARG A 94 6.36 6.11 -0.46
CA ARG A 94 6.75 7.52 -0.58
C ARG A 94 6.55 8.12 -1.98
N THR A 95 6.45 7.31 -3.03
CA THR A 95 6.17 7.79 -4.40
C THR A 95 4.67 7.90 -4.68
N LEU A 96 3.82 7.33 -3.82
CA LEU A 96 2.37 7.41 -3.98
C LEU A 96 1.87 8.77 -3.52
N ARG A 97 0.78 9.23 -4.14
CA ARG A 97 0.01 10.40 -3.76
C ARG A 97 -1.44 9.99 -3.65
N PHE A 98 -2.14 10.58 -2.69
CA PHE A 98 -3.54 10.31 -2.43
C PHE A 98 -4.28 11.64 -2.39
N GLU A 99 -5.55 11.62 -2.75
CA GLU A 99 -6.41 12.80 -2.62
C GLU A 99 -6.68 13.09 -1.14
N PRO A 100 -6.82 14.37 -0.74
CA PRO A 100 -7.23 14.77 0.60
C PRO A 100 -8.45 14.00 1.10
N GLY A 101 -8.42 13.61 2.36
CA GLY A 101 -9.46 12.82 3.00
C GLY A 101 -9.42 11.31 2.71
N THR A 102 -8.47 10.83 1.90
CA THR A 102 -8.25 9.37 1.72
C THR A 102 -7.80 8.74 3.04
N ILE A 103 -8.25 7.51 3.30
CA ILE A 103 -7.77 6.64 4.38
C ILE A 103 -6.92 5.54 3.76
N ALA A 104 -5.62 5.53 4.07
CA ALA A 104 -4.68 4.51 3.62
C ALA A 104 -4.45 3.45 4.71
N VAL A 105 -4.85 2.21 4.46
CA VAL A 105 -4.56 1.06 5.31
C VAL A 105 -3.26 0.41 4.83
N ILE A 106 -2.26 0.36 5.70
CA ILE A 106 -0.89 -0.02 5.32
C ILE A 106 -0.32 -1.03 6.31
N ASP A 107 0.45 -1.98 5.80
CA ASP A 107 1.14 -2.96 6.64
C ASP A 107 2.23 -2.32 7.53
N ARG A 108 2.59 -3.00 8.63
CA ARG A 108 3.69 -2.62 9.54
C ARG A 108 5.04 -2.44 8.81
N GLY A 109 5.25 -3.13 7.69
CA GLY A 109 6.44 -2.98 6.84
C GLY A 109 6.62 -1.58 6.25
N TYR A 110 5.55 -0.78 6.19
CA TYR A 110 5.54 0.58 5.65
C TYR A 110 5.71 1.69 6.69
N VAL A 111 5.84 1.34 7.98
CA VAL A 111 5.95 2.33 9.06
C VAL A 111 7.18 3.22 8.91
N ASP A 112 6.93 4.52 8.74
CA ASP A 112 7.93 5.58 8.52
C ASP A 112 7.37 6.94 8.96
N SER A 113 7.86 7.50 10.06
CA SER A 113 7.30 8.72 10.67
C SER A 113 7.33 9.92 9.73
N ALA A 114 8.42 10.08 8.96
CA ALA A 114 8.54 11.17 7.99
C ALA A 114 7.51 11.07 6.85
N TRP A 115 7.11 9.86 6.47
CA TRP A 115 6.04 9.67 5.50
C TRP A 115 4.66 9.88 6.12
N PHE A 116 4.44 9.44 7.37
CA PHE A 116 3.20 9.72 8.09
C PHE A 116 2.96 11.22 8.27
N GLY A 117 4.01 11.98 8.62
CA GLY A 117 3.93 13.43 8.68
C GLY A 117 3.48 14.05 7.36
N ARG A 118 4.03 13.60 6.22
CA ARG A 118 3.58 14.05 4.89
C ARG A 118 2.12 13.69 4.61
N LEU A 119 1.69 12.46 4.91
CA LEU A 119 0.29 12.06 4.74
C LEU A 119 -0.63 12.99 5.55
N THR A 120 -0.28 13.29 6.79
CA THR A 120 -1.05 14.22 7.63
C THR A 120 -1.08 15.63 7.06
N THR A 121 0.05 16.16 6.55
CA THR A 121 0.09 17.47 5.87
C THR A 121 -0.78 17.50 4.61
N ASP A 122 -0.81 16.39 3.87
CA ASP A 122 -1.64 16.23 2.65
C ASP A 122 -3.12 15.92 2.98
N GLU A 123 -3.53 16.03 4.25
CA GLU A 123 -4.89 15.71 4.74
C GLU A 123 -5.31 14.25 4.48
N VAL A 124 -4.35 13.34 4.40
CA VAL A 124 -4.54 11.90 4.23
C VAL A 124 -4.47 11.21 5.58
N PHE A 125 -5.50 10.44 5.90
CA PHE A 125 -5.55 9.59 7.08
C PHE A 125 -4.85 8.26 6.80
N PHE A 126 -4.31 7.61 7.84
CA PHE A 126 -3.72 6.29 7.70
C PHE A 126 -4.06 5.38 8.87
N VAL A 127 -4.08 4.07 8.59
CA VAL A 127 -4.26 3.01 9.58
C VAL A 127 -3.12 2.01 9.40
N THR A 128 -2.36 1.77 10.47
CA THR A 128 -1.27 0.79 10.45
C THR A 128 -1.16 0.04 11.75
N ARG A 129 -0.49 -1.10 11.71
CA ARG A 129 -0.06 -1.81 12.91
C ARG A 129 1.22 -1.14 13.43
N LEU A 130 1.14 -0.56 14.64
CA LEU A 130 2.31 0.03 15.29
C LEU A 130 3.37 -1.05 15.60
N LYS A 131 4.64 -0.72 15.43
CA LYS A 131 5.75 -1.60 15.83
C LYS A 131 5.83 -1.63 17.36
N ALA A 132 6.16 -2.79 17.94
CA ALA A 132 6.28 -2.94 19.39
C ALA A 132 7.37 -2.04 20.00
N ASN A 133 8.39 -1.70 19.22
CA ASN A 133 9.48 -0.80 19.59
C ASN A 133 9.31 0.62 19.00
N ALA A 134 8.10 1.01 18.62
CA ALA A 134 7.85 2.37 18.15
C ALA A 134 8.12 3.36 19.29
N LEU A 135 9.04 4.30 19.04
CA LEU A 135 9.32 5.40 19.96
C LEU A 135 8.50 6.59 19.49
N TYR A 136 7.66 7.11 20.37
CA TYR A 136 6.89 8.32 20.16
C TYR A 136 6.64 8.97 21.52
N GLU A 137 6.56 10.30 21.52
CA GLU A 137 6.17 11.07 22.69
C GLU A 137 4.71 11.48 22.55
N VAL A 138 3.96 11.48 23.65
CA VAL A 138 2.55 11.89 23.65
C VAL A 138 2.46 13.30 24.20
N VAL A 139 2.01 14.24 23.38
CA VAL A 139 1.85 15.66 23.77
C VAL A 139 0.45 15.96 24.30
N GLU A 140 -0.55 15.19 23.88
CA GLU A 140 -1.93 15.36 24.33
C GLU A 140 -2.58 13.98 24.46
N ARG A 141 -3.33 13.75 25.55
CA ARG A 141 -4.19 12.59 25.72
C ARG A 141 -5.63 13.03 25.68
N ARG A 142 -6.44 12.39 24.86
CA ARG A 142 -7.85 12.70 24.68
C ARG A 142 -8.72 11.69 25.41
N ARG A 143 -9.91 12.12 25.82
CA ARG A 143 -10.87 11.25 26.50
C ARG A 143 -11.39 10.21 25.49
N VAL A 144 -11.17 8.94 25.82
CA VAL A 144 -11.77 7.83 25.08
C VAL A 144 -13.24 7.68 25.52
N PRO A 145 -14.20 7.53 24.58
CA PRO A 145 -15.60 7.31 24.93
C PRO A 145 -15.80 6.03 25.76
N GLU A 146 -16.71 6.07 26.73
CA GLU A 146 -17.06 4.91 27.55
C GLU A 146 -17.63 3.79 26.66
N ARG A 147 -17.22 2.54 26.93
CA ARG A 147 -17.60 1.33 26.16
C ARG A 147 -17.13 1.32 24.70
N SER A 148 -16.17 2.18 24.32
CA SER A 148 -15.52 2.14 23.00
C SER A 148 -14.49 1.01 22.89
N PRO A 149 -14.29 0.41 21.69
CA PRO A 149 -13.16 -0.50 21.43
C PRO A 149 -11.80 0.22 21.39
N VAL A 150 -11.80 1.56 21.34
CA VAL A 150 -10.58 2.38 21.36
C VAL A 150 -9.88 2.22 22.71
N ARG A 151 -8.58 1.96 22.68
CA ARG A 151 -7.77 1.80 23.90
C ARG A 151 -7.12 3.09 24.36
N ARG A 152 -6.70 3.93 23.41
CA ARG A 152 -6.02 5.21 23.63
C ARG A 152 -6.35 6.15 22.48
N ASP A 153 -6.51 7.43 22.80
CA ASP A 153 -6.58 8.52 21.85
C ASP A 153 -5.51 9.55 22.26
N GLU A 154 -4.47 9.65 21.46
CA GLU A 154 -3.23 10.36 21.79
C GLU A 154 -2.78 11.17 20.57
N VAL A 155 -2.31 12.40 20.81
CA VAL A 155 -1.60 13.18 19.81
C VAL A 155 -0.11 12.94 20.01
N PRO A 156 0.58 12.28 19.06
CA PRO A 156 2.01 12.05 19.16
C PRO A 156 2.81 13.27 18.66
N PHE A 157 3.97 13.52 19.27
CA PHE A 157 5.03 14.33 18.68
C PHE A 157 5.81 13.47 17.68
N ALA A 158 6.04 13.99 16.48
CA ALA A 158 6.70 13.28 15.38
C ALA A 158 8.00 13.97 14.97
#